data_AF-A0A520GRY4-F1
#
_entry.id   AF-A0A520GRY4-F1
#
_cell.length_a   1.000
_cell.length_b   1.000
_cell.length_c   1.000
_cell.angle_alpha   90.00
_cell.angle_beta   90.00
_cell.angle_gamma   90.00
#
_symmetry.space_group_name_H-M   'P 1'
#
loop_
_entity.id
_entity.type
_entity.pdbx_description
1 polymer ?
#
loop_
_entity_poly.entity_id
_entity_poly.type
_entity_poly.pdbx_seq_one_letter_code
_entity_poly.pdbx_strand_id
1 'polypeptide(L)'
;MRITLCLTDTRPDPWVAGLRAALPGAEIDNWTPGAPQADHAVVWMPPQAFVDDQPALRGLFNIGAGVDALLALDLPPQVRIVRLDDAG
;
A
#
# COMPACT_ATOMS: atom_id res chain seq x y z
N MET A 1 -11.04 -5.39 -8.25
CA MET A 1 -10.36 -5.00 -7.00
C MET A 1 -9.17 -4.15 -7.37
N ARG A 2 -8.99 -2.99 -6.73
CA ARG A 2 -7.84 -2.10 -6.98
C ARG A 2 -6.85 -2.17 -5.84
N ILE A 3 -5.57 -2.31 -6.18
CA ILE A 3 -4.45 -2.27 -5.27
C ILE A 3 -3.54 -1.13 -5.69
N THR A 4 -3.26 -0.21 -4.76
CA THR A 4 -2.35 0.90 -5.02
C THR A 4 -1.01 0.68 -4.31
N LEU A 5 0.10 1.09 -4.93
CA LEU A 5 1.43 0.97 -4.34
C LEU A 5 1.95 2.34 -3.90
N CYS A 6 2.43 2.45 -2.67
CA CYS A 6 3.13 3.64 -2.17
C CYS A 6 4.43 3.21 -1.48
N LEU A 7 5.49 3.10 -2.28
CA LEU A 7 6.80 2.63 -1.82
C LEU A 7 7.79 3.80 -1.83
N THR A 8 7.97 4.48 -0.71
CA THR A 8 8.92 5.59 -0.58
C THR A 8 10.36 5.07 -0.72
N ASP A 9 11.21 5.78 -1.45
CA ASP A 9 12.63 5.46 -1.67
C ASP A 9 12.92 4.04 -2.21
N THR A 10 11.92 3.38 -2.81
CA THR A 10 12.02 2.04 -3.37
C THR A 10 11.48 2.03 -4.80
N ARG A 11 12.07 1.22 -5.69
CA ARG A 11 11.55 1.10 -7.07
C ARG A 11 10.25 0.30 -7.07
N PRO A 12 9.12 0.88 -7.51
CA PRO A 12 7.84 0.18 -7.48
C PRO A 12 7.64 -0.79 -8.65
N ASP A 13 8.35 -0.62 -9.77
CA ASP A 13 8.10 -1.39 -11.00
C ASP A 13 8.16 -2.93 -10.83
N PRO A 14 9.14 -3.49 -10.09
CA PRO A 14 9.17 -4.94 -9.84
C PRO A 14 7.96 -5.43 -9.04
N TRP A 15 7.50 -4.62 -8.09
CA TRP A 15 6.32 -4.93 -7.28
C TRP A 15 5.04 -4.88 -8.11
N VAL A 16 4.87 -3.83 -8.93
CA VAL A 16 3.74 -3.72 -9.86
C VAL A 16 3.70 -4.92 -10.81
N ALA A 17 4.83 -5.26 -11.43
CA ALA A 17 4.91 -6.39 -12.35
C ALA A 17 4.60 -7.72 -11.66
N GLY A 18 5.18 -7.98 -10.48
CA GLY A 18 4.95 -9.20 -9.71
C GLY A 18 3.51 -9.35 -9.25
N LEU A 19 2.90 -8.27 -8.74
CA LEU A 19 1.50 -8.29 -8.31
C LEU A 19 0.56 -8.49 -9.49
N ARG A 20 0.81 -7.85 -10.64
CA ARG A 20 -0.03 -8.04 -11.85
C ARG A 20 0.05 -9.48 -12.35
N ALA A 21 1.22 -10.11 -12.28
CA ALA A 21 1.38 -11.51 -12.63
C ALA A 21 0.66 -12.46 -11.64
N ALA A 22 0.72 -12.17 -10.34
CA ALA A 22 0.09 -12.98 -9.29
C ALA A 22 -1.44 -12.79 -9.20
N LEU A 23 -1.93 -11.59 -9.55
CA LEU A 23 -3.33 -11.18 -9.41
C LEU A 23 -3.85 -10.59 -10.75
N PRO A 24 -4.02 -11.40 -11.80
CA PRO A 24 -4.33 -10.92 -13.14
C PRO A 24 -5.70 -10.20 -13.27
N GLY A 25 -6.60 -10.39 -12.32
CA GLY A 25 -7.92 -9.72 -12.26
C GLY A 25 -7.95 -8.44 -11.42
N ALA A 26 -6.81 -8.02 -10.85
CA ALA A 26 -6.71 -6.81 -10.05
C ALA A 26 -6.15 -5.65 -10.88
N GLU A 27 -6.64 -4.44 -10.60
CA GLU A 27 -6.04 -3.21 -11.12
C GLU A 27 -4.95 -2.76 -10.16
N ILE A 28 -3.71 -2.69 -10.65
CA ILE A 28 -2.52 -2.49 -9.83
C ILE A 28 -1.71 -1.36 -10.42
N ASP A 29 -1.59 -0.27 -9.68
CA ASP A 29 -0.90 0.96 -10.12
C ASP A 29 -0.17 1.62 -8.95
N ASN A 30 0.81 2.46 -9.28
CA ASN A 30 1.48 3.30 -8.27
C ASN A 30 0.58 4.46 -7.89
N TRP A 31 0.57 4.80 -6.61
CA TRP A 31 -0.10 5.99 -6.14
C TRP A 31 0.61 7.25 -6.66
N THR A 32 -0.21 8.18 -7.12
CA THR A 32 0.12 9.58 -7.32
C THR A 32 -1.00 10.42 -6.70
N PRO A 33 -0.75 11.66 -6.26
CA PRO A 33 -1.81 12.52 -5.73
C PRO A 33 -3.03 12.58 -6.66
N GLY A 34 -4.23 12.40 -6.10
CA GLY A 34 -5.48 12.34 -6.87
C GLY A 34 -5.74 11.01 -7.61
N ALA A 35 -4.96 9.96 -7.32
CA ALA A 35 -5.21 8.62 -7.85
C ALA A 35 -6.59 8.09 -7.44
N PRO A 36 -7.19 7.18 -8.23
CA PRO A 36 -8.45 6.54 -7.87
C PRO A 36 -8.40 5.83 -6.50
N GLN A 37 -9.56 5.72 -5.86
CA GLN A 37 -9.70 4.97 -4.61
C GLN A 37 -9.35 3.48 -4.80
N ALA A 38 -8.59 2.93 -3.86
CA ALA A 38 -8.17 1.54 -3.84
C ALA A 38 -8.82 0.76 -2.69
N ASP A 39 -8.97 -0.55 -2.90
CA ASP A 39 -9.45 -1.48 -1.87
C ASP A 39 -8.34 -1.80 -0.85
N HIS A 40 -7.12 -1.97 -1.37
CA HIS A 40 -5.93 -2.34 -0.62
C HIS A 40 -4.71 -1.55 -1.09
N ALA A 41 -3.69 -1.51 -0.24
CA ALA A 41 -2.43 -0.89 -0.60
C ALA A 41 -1.23 -1.73 -0.16
N VAL A 42 -0.18 -1.72 -0.98
CA VAL A 42 1.14 -2.26 -0.64
C VAL A 42 2.08 -1.09 -0.41
N VAL A 43 2.67 -1.00 0.78
CA VAL A 43 3.33 0.23 1.23
C VAL A 43 4.69 0.01 1.88
N TRP A 44 5.53 1.03 1.76
CA TRP A 44 6.74 1.22 2.54
C TRP A 44 6.86 2.69 2.92
N MET A 45 6.82 2.98 4.23
CA MET A 45 6.90 4.35 4.77
C MET A 45 6.06 5.36 3.96
N PRO A 46 4.75 5.12 3.74
CA PRO A 46 3.92 6.03 2.98
C PRO A 46 3.76 7.38 3.72
N PRO A 47 3.65 8.50 3.00
CA PRO A 47 3.35 9.79 3.62
C PRO A 47 1.88 9.86 4.07
N GLN A 48 1.55 10.76 5.01
CA GLN A 48 0.15 10.98 5.44
C GLN A 48 -0.79 11.31 4.27
N ALA A 49 -0.31 12.09 3.29
CA ALA A 49 -1.10 12.45 2.11
C ALA A 49 -1.60 11.24 1.31
N PHE A 50 -0.87 10.12 1.32
CA PHE A 50 -1.32 8.87 0.69
C PHE A 50 -2.57 8.32 1.39
N VAL A 51 -2.55 8.33 2.73
CA VAL A 51 -3.65 7.82 3.56
C VAL A 51 -4.88 8.70 3.43
N ASP A 52 -4.68 10.02 3.45
CA ASP A 52 -5.74 11.02 3.27
C ASP A 52 -6.43 10.91 1.91
N ASP A 53 -5.66 10.60 0.86
CA ASP A 53 -6.18 10.37 -0.49
C ASP A 53 -6.91 9.03 -0.64
N GLN A 54 -6.80 8.11 0.33
CA GLN A 54 -7.29 6.74 0.22
C GLN A 54 -8.18 6.31 1.43
N PRO A 55 -9.23 7.08 1.78
CA PRO A 55 -10.08 6.78 2.95
C PRO A 55 -10.86 5.47 2.83
N ALA A 56 -11.01 4.91 1.62
CA ALA A 56 -11.75 3.67 1.37
C ALA A 56 -10.93 2.39 1.65
N LEU A 57 -9.65 2.50 2.05
CA LEU A 57 -8.78 1.35 2.25
C LEU A 57 -9.34 0.37 3.28
N ARG A 58 -9.26 -0.91 2.92
CA ARG A 58 -9.65 -2.04 3.78
C ARG A 58 -8.44 -2.82 4.29
N GLY A 59 -7.31 -2.75 3.59
CA GLY A 59 -6.07 -3.41 4.00
C GLY A 59 -4.82 -2.67 3.54
N LEU A 60 -3.82 -2.62 4.43
CA LEU A 60 -2.54 -1.97 4.23
C LEU A 60 -1.44 -2.99 4.47
N PHE A 61 -0.76 -3.40 3.40
CA PHE A 61 0.26 -4.44 3.39
C PHE A 61 1.65 -3.80 3.40
N ASN A 62 2.29 -3.79 4.57
CA ASN A 62 3.64 -3.28 4.74
C ASN A 62 4.66 -4.29 4.22
N ILE A 63 5.60 -3.84 3.39
CA ILE A 63 6.62 -4.72 2.79
C ILE A 63 7.82 -5.02 3.71
N GLY A 64 7.73 -4.68 5.00
CA GLY A 64 8.75 -5.04 5.98
C GLY A 64 8.16 -5.35 7.36
N ALA A 65 9.04 -5.75 8.29
CA ALA A 65 8.64 -6.17 9.63
C ALA A 65 8.31 -5.02 10.58
N GLY A 66 9.00 -3.88 10.45
CA GLY A 66 8.72 -2.68 11.24
C GLY A 66 7.47 -1.96 10.75
N VAL A 67 6.55 -1.63 11.66
CA VAL A 67 5.29 -0.91 11.36
C VAL A 67 5.23 0.47 12.02
N ASP A 68 6.29 0.93 12.68
CA ASP A 68 6.31 2.20 13.43
C ASP A 68 5.91 3.38 12.55
N ALA A 69 6.40 3.43 11.31
CA ALA A 69 6.04 4.47 10.34
C ALA A 69 4.54 4.48 9.99
N LEU A 70 3.88 3.31 9.98
CA LEU A 70 2.44 3.22 9.74
C LEU A 70 1.63 3.59 10.97
N LEU A 71 2.10 3.21 12.16
CA LEU A 71 1.43 3.53 13.42
C LEU A 71 1.54 5.02 13.78
N ALA A 72 2.43 5.77 13.15
CA ALA A 72 2.54 7.22 13.25
C ALA A 72 1.56 7.99 12.35
N LEU A 73 0.79 7.31 11.48
CA LEU A 73 -0.17 7.92 10.57
C LEU A 73 -1.59 7.90 11.14
N ASP A 74 -2.40 8.86 10.72
CA ASP A 74 -3.84 8.87 10.98
C ASP A 74 -4.54 7.93 9.98
N LEU A 75 -4.61 6.66 10.34
CA LEU A 75 -5.19 5.61 9.49
C LEU A 75 -6.73 5.54 9.56
N PRO A 76 -7.42 5.17 8.47
CA PRO A 76 -8.86 4.91 8.51
C PRO A 76 -9.18 3.81 9.54
N PRO A 77 -10.19 3.97 10.40
CA PRO A 77 -10.45 3.06 11.52
C PRO A 77 -10.78 1.62 11.08
N GLN A 78 -11.23 1.44 9.84
CA GLN A 78 -11.56 0.14 9.26
C GLN A 78 -10.36 -0.59 8.65
N VAL A 79 -9.21 0.07 8.46
CA VAL A 79 -8.08 -0.52 7.73
C VAL A 79 -7.39 -1.58 8.59
N ARG A 80 -7.07 -2.72 7.97
CA ARG A 80 -6.23 -3.75 8.61
C ARG A 80 -4.80 -3.62 8.15
N ILE A 81 -3.86 -3.53 9.09
CA ILE A 81 -2.43 -3.58 8.78
C ILE A 81 -2.00 -5.05 8.73
N VAL A 82 -1.33 -5.42 7.63
CA VAL A 82 -0.64 -6.70 7.46
C VAL A 82 0.83 -6.38 7.25
N ARG A 83 1.72 -7.06 7.95
CA ARG A 83 3.18 -6.90 7.82
C ARG A 83 3.82 -8.23 7.46
N LEU A 84 4.96 -8.18 6.76
CA LEU A 84 5.82 -9.35 6.62
C LEU A 84 6.54 -9.58 7.94
N ASP A 85 6.43 -10.77 8.52
CA ASP A 85 7.05 -11.06 9.83
C ASP A 85 8.57 -11.20 9.72
N ASP A 86 9.01 -11.78 8.61
CA ASP A 86 10.40 -11.88 8.17
C ASP A 86 10.43 -11.59 6.67
N ALA A 87 11.15 -10.52 6.29
CA ALA A 87 11.30 -10.07 4.91
C ALA A 87 12.76 -10.24 4.41
N GLY A 88 13.60 -10.93 5.19
CA GLY A 88 15.04 -11.11 4.95
C GLY A 88 15.88 -10.91 6.20
#